data_AF-A0A973SIS6-F1
#
_entry.id   AF-A0A973SIS6-F1
#
_cell.length_a   1.000
_cell.length_b   1.000
_cell.length_c   1.000
_cell.angle_alpha   90.00
_cell.angle_beta   90.00
_cell.angle_gamma   90.00
#
_symmetry.space_group_name_H-M   'P 1'
#
loop_
_entity.id
_entity.type
_entity.pdbx_description
1 polymer ?
#
loop_
_entity_poly.entity_id
_entity_poly.type
_entity_poly.pdbx_seq_one_letter_code
_entity_poly.pdbx_strand_id
1 'polypeptide(L)'
;MRLITLVSAAALALAALSPAASAAARPTLADCAGKPQVRPKQIILACADAGDVLHKLKWTSWSGRTARATGVESVNTCEPNCAAGHFVTHRVKVTLRGDGKRFTRIYVNGKRR
;
A
#
# COMPACT_ATOMS: atom_id res chain seq x y z
N MET A 1 -33.73 -51.62 -51.40
CA MET A 1 -34.10 -50.27 -50.92
C MET A 1 -33.36 -50.03 -49.61
N ARG A 2 -32.26 -49.27 -49.61
CA ARG A 2 -31.43 -49.03 -48.41
C ARG A 2 -31.82 -47.68 -47.80
N LEU A 3 -32.27 -47.69 -46.54
CA LEU A 3 -32.52 -46.49 -45.75
C LEU A 3 -31.18 -45.96 -45.20
N ILE A 4 -30.88 -44.70 -45.51
CA ILE A 4 -29.71 -43.98 -44.97
C ILE A 4 -30.24 -43.09 -43.84
N THR A 5 -29.83 -43.38 -42.61
CA THR A 5 -30.14 -42.56 -41.43
C THR A 5 -29.21 -41.35 -41.37
N LEU A 6 -29.79 -40.15 -41.44
CA LEU A 6 -29.09 -38.89 -41.20
C LEU A 6 -28.91 -38.70 -39.69
N VAL A 7 -27.67 -38.81 -39.21
CA VAL A 7 -27.32 -38.41 -37.84
C VAL A 7 -27.02 -36.90 -37.85
N SER A 8 -27.98 -36.09 -37.42
CA SER A 8 -27.76 -34.67 -37.16
C SER A 8 -26.91 -34.50 -35.90
N ALA A 9 -25.65 -34.08 -36.06
CA ALA A 9 -24.81 -33.63 -34.96
C ALA A 9 -25.18 -32.19 -34.59
N ALA A 10 -25.98 -32.01 -33.54
CA ALA A 10 -26.22 -30.71 -32.93
C ALA A 10 -24.97 -30.26 -32.16
N ALA A 11 -24.23 -29.29 -32.70
CA ALA A 11 -23.08 -28.70 -32.02
C ALA A 11 -23.57 -27.81 -30.87
N LEU A 12 -23.41 -28.27 -29.62
CA LEU A 12 -23.58 -27.43 -28.43
C LEU A 12 -22.41 -26.43 -28.33
N ALA A 13 -22.67 -25.17 -28.68
CA ALA A 13 -21.74 -24.09 -28.41
C ALA A 13 -21.73 -23.79 -26.90
N LEU A 14 -20.71 -24.26 -26.18
CA LEU A 14 -20.43 -23.83 -24.81
C LEU A 14 -19.92 -22.39 -24.85
N ALA A 15 -20.77 -21.43 -24.47
CA ALA A 15 -20.35 -20.07 -24.21
C ALA A 15 -19.39 -20.06 -23.00
N ALA A 16 -18.12 -19.76 -23.24
CA ALA A 16 -17.10 -19.64 -22.21
C ALA A 16 -17.37 -18.39 -21.34
N LEU A 17 -18.00 -18.58 -20.19
CA LEU A 17 -18.05 -17.58 -19.12
C LEU A 17 -16.62 -17.41 -18.56
N SER A 18 -15.90 -16.41 -19.05
CA SER A 18 -14.63 -16.02 -18.43
C SER A 18 -14.92 -15.47 -17.03
N PRO A 19 -14.32 -16.02 -15.95
CA PRO A 19 -14.50 -15.45 -14.63
C PRO A 19 -13.89 -14.04 -14.62
N ALA A 20 -14.72 -13.03 -14.32
CA ALA A 20 -14.24 -11.69 -14.07
C ALA A 20 -13.23 -11.76 -12.90
N ALA A 21 -11.97 -11.45 -13.18
CA ALA A 21 -10.94 -11.45 -12.15
C ALA A 21 -11.32 -10.41 -11.08
N SER A 22 -11.71 -10.88 -9.89
CA SER A 22 -11.94 -10.02 -8.73
C SER A 22 -10.69 -9.17 -8.50
N ALA A 23 -10.81 -7.86 -8.62
CA ALA A 23 -9.74 -6.94 -8.31
C ALA A 23 -9.32 -7.16 -6.84
N ALA A 24 -8.13 -7.73 -6.63
CA ALA A 24 -7.64 -7.99 -5.28
C ALA A 24 -7.63 -6.69 -4.46
N ALA A 25 -8.18 -6.74 -3.26
CA ALA A 25 -8.19 -5.60 -2.35
C ALA A 25 -6.75 -5.11 -2.12
N ARG A 26 -6.53 -3.79 -2.25
CA ARG A 26 -5.20 -3.21 -2.04
C ARG A 26 -4.82 -3.33 -0.56
N PRO A 27 -3.56 -3.65 -0.23
CA PRO A 27 -3.12 -3.65 1.14
C PRO A 27 -3.20 -2.25 1.74
N THR A 28 -3.43 -2.16 3.04
CA THR A 28 -3.60 -0.88 3.75
C THR A 28 -2.53 -0.71 4.83
N LEU A 29 -2.22 0.54 5.14
CA LEU A 29 -1.44 0.93 6.32
C LEU A 29 -2.38 1.63 7.30
N ALA A 30 -2.44 1.21 8.56
CA ALA A 30 -3.25 1.90 9.55
C ALA A 30 -2.58 3.24 9.95
N ASP A 31 -3.38 4.30 10.11
CA ASP A 31 -2.93 5.52 10.78
C ASP A 31 -2.98 5.37 12.32
N CYS A 32 -2.63 6.45 13.03
CA CYS A 32 -2.61 6.45 14.50
C CYS A 32 -3.99 6.22 15.15
N ALA A 33 -5.09 6.45 14.42
CA ALA A 33 -6.44 6.13 14.88
C ALA A 33 -6.89 4.73 14.45
N GLY A 34 -6.00 3.93 13.85
CA GLY A 34 -6.29 2.61 13.32
C GLY A 34 -7.03 2.64 11.98
N LYS A 35 -7.27 3.82 11.37
CA LYS A 35 -8.01 3.88 10.11
C LYS A 35 -7.12 3.40 8.96
N PRO A 36 -7.62 2.50 8.09
CA PRO A 36 -6.84 1.95 7.00
C PRO A 36 -6.62 3.00 5.89
N GLN A 37 -5.36 3.19 5.49
CA GLN A 37 -4.95 4.13 4.46
C GLN A 37 -4.36 3.40 3.25
N VAL A 38 -4.69 3.90 2.05
CA VAL A 38 -4.09 3.48 0.77
C VAL A 38 -3.30 4.64 0.19
N ARG A 39 -1.98 4.46 0.03
CA ARG A 39 -1.06 5.47 -0.51
C ARG A 39 -1.18 6.84 0.19
N PRO A 40 -1.10 6.90 1.53
CA PRO A 40 -1.24 8.18 2.24
C PRO A 40 -0.09 9.13 1.85
N LYS A 41 -0.39 10.44 1.78
CA LYS A 41 0.63 11.47 1.53
C LYS A 41 1.44 11.83 2.79
N GLN A 42 0.95 11.41 3.96
CA GLN A 42 1.55 11.63 5.27
C GLN A 42 1.40 10.39 6.14
N ILE A 43 2.41 10.08 6.95
CA ILE A 43 2.39 9.04 7.98
C ILE A 43 2.97 9.67 9.23
N ILE A 44 2.21 9.66 10.33
CA ILE A 44 2.71 10.05 11.65
C ILE A 44 3.35 8.80 12.25
N LEU A 45 4.65 8.88 12.57
CA LEU A 45 5.41 7.78 13.17
C LEU A 45 5.32 7.82 14.70
N ALA A 46 5.39 9.00 15.29
CA ALA A 46 5.17 9.23 16.72
C ALA A 46 3.73 9.68 16.98
N CYS A 47 2.84 8.73 17.27
CA CYS A 47 1.39 9.00 17.32
C CYS A 47 0.91 9.90 18.46
N ALA A 48 1.69 10.02 19.55
CA ALA A 48 1.26 10.79 20.73
C ALA A 48 1.29 12.31 20.49
N ASP A 49 2.31 12.79 19.77
CA ASP A 49 2.65 14.21 19.68
C ASP A 49 3.02 14.66 18.25
N ALA A 50 3.05 13.74 17.29
CA ALA A 50 3.54 13.97 15.94
C ALA A 50 4.98 14.52 15.89
N GLY A 51 5.82 14.12 16.84
CA GLY A 51 7.24 14.48 16.89
C GLY A 51 8.07 13.88 15.74
N ASP A 52 7.59 12.86 15.03
CA ASP A 52 8.22 12.29 13.84
C ASP A 52 7.14 12.01 12.77
N VAL A 53 7.25 12.69 11.63
CA VAL A 53 6.24 12.67 10.55
C VAL A 53 6.89 12.54 9.19
N LEU A 54 6.46 11.52 8.44
CA LEU A 54 6.71 11.41 7.01
C LEU A 54 5.64 12.18 6.25
N HIS A 55 6.02 13.06 5.34
CA HIS A 55 5.08 13.86 4.55
C HIS A 55 5.61 14.08 3.13
N LYS A 56 4.75 14.64 2.25
CA LYS A 56 5.01 14.77 0.81
C LYS A 56 5.39 13.42 0.17
N LEU A 57 4.78 12.34 0.65
CA LEU A 57 5.04 10.99 0.16
C LEU A 57 4.56 10.82 -1.28
N LYS A 58 5.47 10.37 -2.13
CA LYS A 58 5.22 10.00 -3.53
C LYS A 58 5.47 8.51 -3.69
N TRP A 59 4.40 7.74 -3.84
CA TRP A 59 4.45 6.29 -3.97
C TRP A 59 4.85 5.88 -5.37
N THR A 60 5.95 5.13 -5.49
CA THR A 60 6.39 4.52 -6.75
C THR A 60 5.84 3.10 -6.91
N SER A 61 5.53 2.41 -5.80
CA SER A 61 4.87 1.10 -5.83
C SER A 61 3.94 0.89 -4.64
N TRP A 62 2.93 0.03 -4.84
CA TRP A 62 1.96 -0.37 -3.81
C TRP A 62 1.42 -1.76 -4.13
N SER A 63 2.17 -2.81 -3.75
CA SER A 63 1.79 -4.21 -3.96
C SER A 63 1.49 -4.90 -2.64
N GLY A 64 0.84 -6.07 -2.68
CA GLY A 64 0.36 -6.82 -1.50
C GLY A 64 1.35 -6.90 -0.33
N ARG A 65 2.63 -7.16 -0.63
CA ARG A 65 3.67 -7.37 0.40
C ARG A 65 4.61 -6.18 0.57
N THR A 66 4.68 -5.26 -0.38
CA THR A 66 5.66 -4.16 -0.34
C THR A 66 5.14 -2.90 -1.03
N ALA A 67 5.33 -1.75 -0.39
CA ALA A 67 5.13 -0.44 -1.02
C ALA A 67 6.40 0.40 -0.88
N ARG A 68 6.64 1.29 -1.84
CA ARG A 68 7.82 2.17 -1.84
C ARG A 68 7.42 3.60 -2.15
N ALA A 69 8.02 4.53 -1.45
CA ALA A 69 7.85 5.96 -1.67
C ALA A 69 9.15 6.74 -1.46
N THR A 70 9.18 7.95 -1.98
CA THR A 70 10.10 9.00 -1.53
C THR A 70 9.30 10.08 -0.81
N GLY A 71 9.90 10.78 0.14
CA GLY A 71 9.25 11.89 0.81
C GLY A 71 10.22 12.70 1.66
N VAL A 72 9.63 13.43 2.61
CA VAL A 72 10.34 14.21 3.61
C VAL A 72 9.94 13.71 4.97
N GLU A 73 10.92 13.50 5.83
CA GLU A 73 10.73 13.29 7.26
C GLU A 73 10.89 14.62 7.97
N SER A 74 9.98 14.95 8.87
CA SER A 74 10.08 16.06 9.82
C SER A 74 10.15 15.47 11.21
N VAL A 75 11.28 15.65 11.89
CA VAL A 75 11.51 15.11 13.22
C VAL A 75 11.83 16.24 14.19
N ASN A 76 11.16 16.26 15.33
CA ASN A 76 11.44 17.17 16.42
C ASN A 76 12.75 16.73 17.09
N THR A 77 13.67 17.67 17.32
CA THR A 77 14.93 17.42 18.04
C THR A 77 14.68 16.99 19.47
N CYS A 78 13.56 17.40 20.07
CA CYS A 78 13.20 17.11 21.46
C CYS A 78 14.28 17.50 22.48
N GLU A 79 15.06 18.55 22.19
CA GLU A 79 16.10 19.07 23.07
C GLU A 79 15.67 20.44 23.62
N PRO A 80 15.66 20.64 24.97
CA PRO A 80 15.86 19.66 26.04
C PRO A 80 14.63 18.75 26.27
N ASN A 81 13.49 19.07 25.67
CA ASN A 81 12.29 18.23 25.69
C ASN A 81 11.46 18.48 24.41
N CYS A 82 10.48 17.63 24.12
CA CYS A 82 9.69 17.72 22.88
C CYS A 82 8.80 18.98 22.79
N ALA A 83 8.43 19.63 23.90
CA ALA A 83 7.66 20.87 23.86
C ALA A 83 8.52 22.09 23.49
N ALA A 84 9.81 22.07 23.86
CA ALA A 84 10.76 23.15 23.59
C ALA A 84 11.61 22.94 22.33
N GLY A 85 11.62 21.73 21.77
CA GLY A 85 12.44 21.37 20.60
C GLY A 85 11.98 22.01 19.29
N HIS A 86 12.73 21.74 18.22
CA HIS A 86 12.46 22.25 16.88
C HIS A 86 12.41 21.13 15.86
N PHE A 87 11.64 21.32 14.79
CA PHE A 87 11.57 20.34 13.72
C PHE A 87 12.71 20.54 12.72
N VAL A 88 13.43 19.45 12.44
CA VAL A 88 14.40 19.34 11.34
C VAL A 88 13.85 18.41 10.26
N THR A 89 14.27 18.64 9.00
CA THR A 89 13.73 17.88 7.86
C THR A 89 14.79 17.16 7.05
N HIS A 90 14.45 15.95 6.58
CA HIS A 90 15.34 15.10 5.80
C HIS A 90 14.61 14.49 4.60
N ARG A 91 15.28 14.39 3.45
CA ARG A 91 14.76 13.61 2.32
C ARG A 91 14.94 12.12 2.62
N VAL A 92 13.88 11.35 2.44
CA VAL A 92 13.85 9.93 2.80
C VAL A 92 13.26 9.06 1.69
N LYS A 93 13.70 7.80 1.66
CA LYS A 93 13.03 6.69 0.99
C LYS A 93 12.27 5.89 2.03
N VAL A 94 11.02 5.55 1.74
CA VAL A 94 10.15 4.78 2.62
C VAL A 94 9.84 3.43 1.98
N THR A 95 9.97 2.36 2.73
CA THR A 95 9.51 1.02 2.33
C THR A 95 8.51 0.51 3.36
N LEU A 96 7.33 0.10 2.90
CA LEU A 96 6.38 -0.64 3.72
C LEU A 96 6.52 -2.14 3.45
N ARG A 97 6.39 -2.96 4.48
CA ARG A 97 6.32 -4.43 4.36
C ARG A 97 5.08 -4.97 5.06
N GLY A 98 4.50 -6.02 4.48
CA GLY A 98 3.20 -6.55 4.88
C GLY A 98 2.96 -8.00 4.46
N ASP A 99 1.79 -8.50 4.83
CA ASP A 99 1.37 -9.91 4.66
C ASP A 99 0.57 -10.17 3.37
N GLY A 100 0.26 -9.14 2.59
CA GLY A 100 -0.66 -9.22 1.43
C GLY A 100 -1.92 -8.39 1.61
N LYS A 101 -2.34 -8.14 2.85
CA LYS A 101 -3.56 -7.39 3.21
C LYS A 101 -3.24 -6.11 3.99
N ARG A 102 -2.19 -6.13 4.81
CA ARG A 102 -1.79 -5.01 5.67
C ARG A 102 -0.29 -4.81 5.64
N PHE A 103 0.12 -3.56 5.63
CA PHE A 103 1.49 -3.17 5.97
C PHE A 103 1.62 -3.05 7.48
N THR A 104 2.64 -3.70 8.03
CA THR A 104 2.87 -3.78 9.49
C THR A 104 4.24 -3.25 9.90
N ARG A 105 5.11 -2.97 8.92
CA ARG A 105 6.44 -2.39 9.17
C ARG A 105 6.72 -1.26 8.21
N ILE A 106 7.29 -0.18 8.75
CA ILE A 106 7.74 1.00 8.02
C ILE A 106 9.25 1.06 8.17
N TYR A 107 9.95 1.14 7.05
CA TYR A 107 11.38 1.36 6.98
C TYR A 107 11.63 2.74 6.38
N VAL A 108 12.37 3.59 7.10
CA VAL A 108 12.75 4.93 6.65
C VAL A 108 14.25 4.95 6.41
N ASN A 109 14.65 5.27 5.19
CA ASN A 109 16.04 5.32 4.76
C ASN A 109 16.40 6.74 4.33
N GLY A 110 17.24 7.39 5.12
CA GLY A 110 17.83 8.71 4.88
C GLY A 110 18.81 9.02 6.00
N LYS A 111 19.81 9.88 5.76
CA LYS A 111 20.66 10.35 6.86
C LYS A 111 19.89 11.43 7.62
N ARG A 112 19.40 11.07 8.81
CA ARG A 112 19.11 12.03 9.88
C ARG A 112 20.50 12.54 10.32
N ARG A 113 20.79 13.82 10.07
CA ARG A 113 22.08 14.42 10.44
C ARG A 113 22.06 14.75 11.91
#